data_AF-A0A538EJ48-F1
#
_entry.id   AF-A0A538EJ48-F1
#
_cell.length_a   1.000
_cell.length_b   1.000
_cell.length_c   1.000
_cell.angle_alpha   90.00
_cell.angle_beta   90.00
_cell.angle_gamma   90.00
#
_symmetry.space_group_name_H-M   'P 1'
#
loop_
_entity.id
_entity.type
_entity.pdbx_description
1 polymer ?
#
loop_
_entity_poly.entity_id
_entity_poly.type
_entity_poly.pdbx_seq_one_letter_code
_entity_poly.pdbx_strand_id
1 'polypeptide(L)' 'MPNIGTGEIILLLLLALLLFGAKRLPEIGRSMGRGLREFKDSVGGKERDDDPAELPVQTTDTTVASRERDTV' A
#
# COMPACT_ATOMS: atom_id res chain seq x y z
N MET A 1 -13.68 -24.29 27.72
CA MET A 1 -12.80 -24.14 26.55
C MET A 1 -11.86 -22.97 26.84
N PRO A 2 -10.55 -23.08 26.59
CA PRO A 2 -9.64 -21.94 26.74
C PRO A 2 -10.10 -20.86 25.75
N ASN A 3 -10.57 -19.74 26.30
CA ASN A 3 -10.97 -18.59 25.50
C ASN A 3 -9.72 -17.76 25.27
N ILE A 4 -9.10 -17.92 24.10
CA ILE A 4 -7.99 -17.07 23.69
C ILE A 4 -8.51 -15.64 23.63
N GLY A 5 -8.19 -14.88 24.68
CA GLY A 5 -8.61 -13.51 24.83
C GLY A 5 -7.72 -12.57 24.04
N THR A 6 -8.18 -11.34 23.82
CA THR A 6 -7.37 -10.26 23.23
C THR A 6 -6.03 -10.08 23.96
N GLY A 7 -6.00 -10.34 25.28
CA GLY A 7 -4.77 -10.29 26.08
C GLY A 7 -3.71 -11.33 25.69
N GLU A 8 -4.10 -12.58 25.42
CA GLU A 8 -3.16 -13.62 24.97
C GLU A 8 -2.63 -13.33 23.57
N ILE A 9 -3.48 -12.81 22.68
CA ILE A 9 -3.04 -12.38 21.34
C ILE A 9 -1.99 -11.28 21.46
N ILE A 10 -2.21 -10.27 22.32
CA ILE A 10 -1.23 -9.19 22.55
C ILE A 10 0.08 -9.76 23.10
N LEU A 11 0.03 -10.70 24.04
CA LEU A 11 1.22 -11.32 24.62
C LEU A 11 2.04 -12.08 23.57
N LEU A 12 1.37 -12.86 22.71
CA LEU A 12 2.01 -13.56 21.59
C LEU A 12 2.60 -12.58 20.58
N LEU A 13 1.88 -11.50 20.27
CA LEU A 13 2.36 -10.45 19.37
C LEU A 13 3.62 -9.81 19.96
N LEU A 14 3.66 -9.53 21.25
CA LEU A 14 4.81 -8.96 21.94
C LEU A 14 6.03 -9.88 21.87
N LEU A 15 5.83 -11.20 22.05
CA LEU A 15 6.89 -12.19 21.92
C LEU A 15 7.42 -12.28 20.49
N ALA A 16 6.51 -12.26 19.50
CA ALA A 16 6.88 -12.21 18.09
C ALA A 16 7.63 -10.91 17.75
N LEU A 17 7.23 -9.76 18.32
CA LEU A 17 7.95 -8.50 18.18
C LEU A 17 9.34 -8.56 18.77
N LEU A 18 9.57 -9.32 19.85
CA LEU A 18 10.90 -9.51 20.42
C LEU A 18 11.81 -10.34 19.50
N LEU A 19 11.26 -11.39 18.87
CA LEU A 19 11.97 -12.28 17.95
C LEU A 19 12.26 -11.60 16.60
N PHE A 20 11.23 -10.99 16.00
CA PHE A 20 11.29 -10.43 14.64
C PHE A 20 11.62 -8.93 14.62
N GLY A 21 11.42 -8.22 15.74
CA GLY A 21 11.55 -6.77 15.86
C GLY A 21 10.27 -6.01 15.50
N ALA A 22 10.03 -4.89 16.19
CA ALA A 22 8.86 -4.02 15.99
C ALA A 22 8.74 -3.46 14.56
N LYS A 23 9.83 -3.44 13.79
CA LYS A 23 9.85 -2.90 12.42
C LYS A 23 9.44 -3.93 11.36
N ARG A 24 9.64 -5.24 11.61
CA ARG A 24 9.43 -6.28 10.60
C ARG A 24 7.97 -6.71 10.44
N LEU A 25 7.20 -6.76 11.53
CA LEU A 25 5.76 -7.05 11.45
C LEU A 25 4.99 -6.07 10.53
N PRO A 26 5.11 -4.73 10.70
CA PRO A 26 4.38 -3.79 9.86
C PRO A 26 4.93 -3.75 8.42
N GLU A 27 6.20 -4.07 8.20
CA GLU A 27 6.79 -4.16 6.87
C GLU A 27 6.19 -5.32 6.06
N ILE A 28 6.09 -6.50 6.67
CA ILE A 28 5.44 -7.68 6.08
C ILE A 28 3.94 -7.45 5.91
N GLY A 29 3.27 -6.86 6.91
CA GLY A 29 1.85 -6.53 6.82
C GLY A 29 1.53 -5.55 5.68
N ARG A 30 2.40 -4.56 5.42
CA ARG A 30 2.24 -3.62 4.30
C ARG A 30 2.41 -4.29 2.93
N SER A 31 3.39 -5.18 2.77
CA SER A 31 3.58 -5.88 1.50
C SER A 31 2.46 -6.89 1.23
N MET A 32 2.06 -7.66 2.26
CA MET A 32 0.93 -8.58 2.18
C MET A 32 -0.40 -7.85 1.96
N GLY A 33 -0.61 -6.71 2.62
CA GLY A 33 -1.83 -5.92 2.49
C GLY A 33 -2.04 -5.37 1.07
N ARG A 34 -0.96 -4.95 0.40
CA ARG A 34 -1.02 -4.55 -1.02
C ARG A 34 -1.38 -5.73 -1.92
N GLY A 35 -0.73 -6.88 -1.74
CA GLY A 35 -1.04 -8.08 -2.52
C GLY A 35 -2.48 -8.57 -2.29
N LEU A 36 -2.96 -8.54 -1.05
CA LEU A 36 -4.34 -8.91 -0.74
C LEU A 36 -5.35 -7.91 -1.30
N ARG A 37 -5.01 -6.61 -1.33
CA ARG A 37 -5.83 -5.55 -1.95
C ARG A 37 -5.95 -5.78 -3.46
N GLU A 38 -4.85 -6.02 -4.15
CA GLU A 38 -4.81 -6.32 -5.59
C GLU A 38 -5.51 -7.64 -5.91
N PHE A 39 -5.33 -8.67 -5.06
CA PHE A 39 -6.03 -9.94 -5.17
C PHE A 39 -7.54 -9.76 -5.02
N LYS A 40 -7.98 -9.02 -3.99
CA LYS A 40 -9.40 -8.70 -3.78
C LYS A 40 -9.97 -7.87 -4.93
N ASP A 41 -9.22 -6.90 -5.44
CA ASP A 41 -9.66 -6.05 -6.55
C ASP A 41 -9.77 -6.83 -7.87
N SER A 42 -8.95 -7.87 -8.05
CA SER A 42 -8.97 -8.76 -9.22
C SER A 42 -10.03 -9.85 -9.13
N VAL A 43 -10.22 -10.43 -7.94
CA VAL A 43 -11.21 -11.50 -7.69
C VAL A 43 -12.61 -10.92 -7.47
N GLY A 44 -12.71 -9.76 -6.83
CA GLY A 44 -13.95 -9.12 -6.43
C GLY A 44 -14.43 -8.02 -7.39
N GLY A 45 -13.92 -7.96 -8.62
CA GLY A 45 -14.43 -7.14 -9.73
C GLY A 45 -15.00 -5.78 -9.31
N LYS A 46 -14.13 -4.79 -9.14
CA LYS A 46 -14.43 -3.44 -8.65
C LYS A 46 -15.75 -2.85 -9.19
N GLU A 47 -16.79 -2.78 -8.35
CA GLU A 47 -17.79 -1.71 -8.38
C GLU A 47 -17.00 -0.40 -8.15
N ARG A 48 -16.70 0.27 -9.26
CA ARG A 48 -16.17 1.63 -9.26
C ARG A 48 -17.38 2.53 -9.18
N ASP A 49 -17.84 2.81 -7.96
CA ASP A 49 -18.62 4.01 -7.74
C ASP A 49 -17.66 5.16 -7.48
N ASP A 50 -17.88 6.21 -8.26
CA ASP A 50 -17.05 7.38 -8.51
C ASP A 50 -16.67 8.17 -7.25
N ASP A 51 -15.45 8.72 -7.24
CA ASP A 51 -15.26 10.13 -6.87
C ASP A 51 -13.91 10.64 -7.42
N PRO A 52 -13.91 11.72 -8.23
CA PRO A 52 -12.70 12.35 -8.72
C PRO A 52 -12.12 13.23 -7.62
N ALA A 53 -11.26 12.66 -6.78
CA ALA A 53 -10.40 13.46 -5.91
C ALA A 53 -9.28 14.08 -6.76
N GLU A 54 -9.63 15.21 -7.35
CA GLU A 54 -8.72 16.16 -7.97
C GLU A 54 -7.78 16.76 -6.90
N LEU A 55 -6.55 17.06 -7.37
CA LEU A 55 -5.52 17.99 -6.85
C LEU A 55 -4.38 17.43 -5.97
N PRO A 56 -3.13 17.95 -6.06
CA PRO A 56 -2.59 18.96 -6.98
C PRO A 56 -1.35 18.49 -7.78
N VAL A 57 -1.19 19.15 -8.92
CA VAL A 57 -0.01 19.29 -9.77
C VAL A 57 1.34 19.17 -9.03
N GLN A 58 2.16 18.19 -9.43
CA GLN A 58 3.62 18.24 -9.23
C GLN A 58 4.27 18.68 -10.55
N THR A 59 4.40 19.99 -10.70
CA THR A 59 5.28 20.62 -11.70
C THR A 59 6.70 20.60 -11.14
N THR A 60 7.49 19.61 -11.54
CA THR A 60 8.97 19.58 -11.55
C THR A 60 9.31 18.15 -12.00
N ASP A 61 9.93 17.90 -13.14
CA ASP A 61 11.26 18.38 -13.48
C ASP A 61 11.59 18.07 -14.95
N THR A 62 12.47 18.90 -15.54
CA THR A 62 13.30 18.61 -16.74
C THR A 62 12.58 18.59 -18.12
N THR A 63 12.62 19.70 -18.88
CA THR A 63 13.63 19.94 -19.94
C THR A 63 13.60 18.82 -20.99
N VAL A 64 12.96 18.96 -22.16
CA VAL A 64 13.58 19.54 -23.37
C VAL A 64 12.51 20.22 -24.24
N ALA A 65 12.53 21.55 -24.27
CA ALA A 65 12.09 22.34 -25.41
C ALA A 65 13.35 22.71 -26.21
N SER A 66 13.53 22.13 -27.41
CA SER A 66 14.38 22.69 -28.48
C SER A 66 14.15 21.82 -29.72
N ARG A 67 13.35 22.25 -30.70
CA ARG A 67 13.78 23.08 -31.84
C ARG A 67 14.47 22.23 -32.93
N GLU A 68 13.70 21.73 -33.89
CA GLU A 68 13.99 21.73 -35.33
C GLU A 68 12.77 21.13 -36.05
N ARG A 69 11.87 21.97 -36.56
CA ARG A 69 11.88 22.48 -37.95
C ARG A 69 11.65 21.36 -38.97
N ASP A 70 10.49 20.71 -38.86
CA ASP A 70 9.83 20.09 -39.99
C ASP A 70 9.21 21.24 -40.82
N THR A 71 9.88 21.67 -41.89
CA THR A 71 9.30 22.57 -42.92
C THR A 71 10.08 22.48 -44.23
N VAL A 72 9.36 22.02 -45.26
CA VAL A 72 9.58 22.13 -46.72
C VAL A 72 10.52 21.13 -47.38
#